data_AF-A0A943CCI1-F1
#
_entry.id   AF-A0A943CCI1-F1
#
_cell.length_a   1.000
_cell.length_b   1.000
_cell.length_c   1.000
_cell.angle_alpha   90.00
_cell.angle_beta   90.00
_cell.angle_gamma   90.00
#
_symmetry.space_group_name_H-M   'P 1'
#
loop_
_entity.id
_entity.type
_entity.pdbx_description
1 polymer ?
#
loop_
_entity_poly.entity_id
_entity_poly.type
_entity_poly.pdbx_seq_one_letter_code
_entity_poly.pdbx_strand_id
1 'polypeptide(L)' 'MRRLRREERVDTFTDFLQEISEKLDYSHWYFGHFHDDIELDERHTLLYQRVIPPQV' A
#
# COMPACT_ATOMS: atom_id res chain seq x y z
N MET A 1 -13.98 -6.71 0.81
CA MET A 1 -13.09 -6.13 1.84
C MET A 1 -13.87 -5.88 3.13
N ARG A 2 -13.77 -6.76 4.15
CA ARG A 2 -14.38 -6.53 5.46
C ARG A 2 -13.52 -5.50 6.22
N ARG A 3 -14.06 -4.31 6.51
CA ARG A 3 -13.43 -3.33 7.41
C ARG A 3 -13.27 -3.96 8.79
N LEU A 4 -12.04 -4.37 9.13
CA LEU A 4 -11.62 -4.51 10.52
C LEU A 4 -11.63 -3.08 11.10
N ARG A 5 -12.72 -2.73 11.78
CA ARG A 5 -12.75 -1.52 12.63
C ARG A 5 -11.91 -1.80 13.87
N ARG A 6 -10.61 -1.62 13.76
CA ARG A 6 -9.83 -1.13 14.89
C ARG A 6 -9.90 0.39 14.82
N GLU A 7 -10.13 1.04 15.95
CA GLU A 7 -10.22 2.49 16.07
C GLU A 7 -8.81 3.09 15.87
N GLU A 8 -8.31 2.97 14.64
CA GLU A 8 -7.06 3.56 14.22
C GLU A 8 -7.31 5.07 14.11
N ARG A 9 -6.58 5.86 14.90
CA ARG A 9 -6.55 7.31 14.73
C ARG A 9 -6.44 7.59 13.25
N VAL A 10 -7.36 8.42 12.75
CA VAL A 10 -7.29 8.99 11.41
C VAL A 10 -5.90 9.63 11.28
N ASP A 11 -5.02 8.95 10.56
CA ASP A 11 -3.67 9.39 10.30
C ASP A 11 -3.72 10.18 9.00
N THR A 12 -3.53 11.49 9.09
CA THR A 12 -3.68 12.41 7.95
C THR A 12 -2.76 12.05 6.79
N PHE A 13 -1.66 11.36 7.06
CA PHE A 13 -0.76 10.86 6.03
C PHE A 13 -1.33 9.64 5.31
N THR A 14 -1.97 8.72 6.03
CA THR A 14 -2.69 7.57 5.45
C THR A 14 -3.84 8.04 4.55
N ASP A 15 -4.62 9.04 4.97
CA ASP A 15 -5.69 9.62 4.14
C ASP A 15 -5.13 10.28 2.87
N PHE A 16 -4.03 11.02 2.99
CA PHE A 16 -3.37 11.66 1.85
C PHE A 16 -2.88 10.64 0.81
N LEU A 17 -2.24 9.55 1.26
CA LEU A 17 -1.80 8.49 0.36
C LEU A 17 -2.98 7.75 -0.30
N GLN A 18 -4.07 7.54 0.44
CA GLN A 18 -5.30 7.00 -0.11
C GLN A 18 -5.84 7.91 -1.22
N GLU A 19 -5.91 9.23 -1.00
CA GLU A 19 -6.36 10.20 -1.99
C GLU A 19 -5.49 10.16 -3.27
N ILE A 20 -4.17 10.03 -3.13
CA ILE A 20 -3.26 9.86 -4.28
C ILE A 20 -3.58 8.57 -5.04
N SER A 21 -3.77 7.46 -4.34
CA SER A 21 -4.08 6.16 -4.93
C SER A 21 -5.45 6.12 -5.64
N GLU A 22 -6.35 7.03 -5.30
CA GLU A 22 -7.66 7.12 -5.96
C GLU A 22 -7.65 8.02 -7.20
N LYS A 23 -6.70 8.96 -7.27
CA LYS A 23 -6.63 9.97 -8.33
C LYS A 23 -5.63 9.65 -9.44
N LEU A 24 -4.63 8.82 -9.15
CA LEU A 24 -3.62 8.44 -10.14
C LEU A 24 -3.97 7.12 -10.82
N ASP A 25 -3.62 7.01 -12.10
CA ASP A 25 -3.51 5.73 -12.79
C ASP A 25 -2.08 5.22 -12.59
N TYR A 26 -1.94 4.07 -11.93
CA TYR A 26 -0.67 3.41 -11.65
C TYR A 26 -0.79 1.92 -11.92
N SER A 27 0.31 1.34 -12.39
CA SER A 27 0.36 -0.10 -12.68
C SER A 27 0.38 -0.94 -11.40
N HIS A 28 1.20 -0.54 -10.41
CA HIS A 28 1.37 -1.26 -9.15
C HIS A 28 1.78 -0.33 -8.02
N TRP A 29 1.24 -0.55 -6.83
CA TRP A 29 1.52 0.21 -5.62
C TRP A 29 2.37 -0.62 -4.65
N TYR A 30 3.66 -0.30 -4.63
CA TYR A 30 4.61 -0.85 -3.66
C TYR A 30 4.68 0.05 -2.43
N PHE A 31 4.49 -0.53 -1.24
CA PHE A 31 4.51 0.23 0.01
C PHE A 31 5.22 -0.54 1.13
N GLY A 32 5.51 0.14 2.23
CA GLY A 32 6.28 -0.39 3.36
C GLY A 32 5.56 -0.23 4.71
N HIS A 33 6.32 0.13 5.74
CA HIS A 33 5.94 0.28 7.16
C HIS A 33 5.90 -1.02 7.97
N PHE A 34 5.46 -2.12 7.38
CA PHE A 34 5.46 -3.43 8.03
C PHE A 34 6.76 -4.19 7.71
N HIS A 35 7.22 -5.01 8.67
CA HIS A 35 8.45 -5.80 8.52
C HIS A 35 8.19 -7.16 7.86
N ASP A 36 7.51 -7.15 6.71
CA ASP A 36 7.19 -8.36 5.96
C ASP A 36 7.12 -8.07 4.46
N ASP A 37 7.13 -9.11 3.63
CA ASP A 37 6.92 -9.04 2.18
C ASP A 37 5.61 -9.74 1.81
N ILE A 38 4.59 -8.99 1.41
CA ILE A 38 3.24 -9.54 1.18
C ILE A 38 2.66 -9.02 -0.14
N GLU A 39 2.23 -9.94 -1.00
CA GLU A 39 1.36 -9.64 -2.14
C GLU A 39 -0.10 -9.62 -1.66
N LEU A 40 -0.70 -8.44 -1.59
CA LEU A 40 -2.04 -8.26 -1.03
C LEU A 40 -3.12 -8.49 -2.07
N ASP A 41 -2.90 -7.98 -3.27
CA ASP A 41 -3.72 -8.20 -4.46
C ASP A 41 -2.91 -7.96 -5.73
N GLU A 42 -3.56 -7.98 -6.89
CA GLU A 42 -2.95 -7.83 -8.21
C GLU A 42 -2.20 -6.50 -8.41
N ARG A 43 -2.48 -5.47 -7.61
CA ARG A 43 -1.89 -4.13 -7.75
C ARG A 43 -1.17 -3.63 -6.50
N HIS A 44 -1.18 -4.37 -5.39
CA HIS A 44 -0.61 -3.90 -4.12
C HIS A 44 0.36 -4.92 -3.53
N THR A 45 1.55 -4.45 -3.18
CA THR A 45 2.58 -5.27 -2.55
C THR A 45 3.27 -4.51 -1.43
N LEU A 46 3.26 -5.10 -0.24
CA LEU A 46 4.11 -4.72 0.87
C LEU A 46 5.52 -5.25 0.64
N LEU A 47 6.52 -4.38 0.76
CA LEU A 47 7.93 -4.71 0.66
C LEU A 47 8.69 -4.39 1.95
N TYR A 48 9.56 -5.31 2.36
CA TYR A 48 10.52 -5.11 3.45
C TYR A 48 11.92 -5.60 3.08
N GLN A 49 12.12 -6.88 2.76
CA GLN A 49 13.43 -7.44 2.42
C GLN A 49 13.60 -7.64 0.91
N ARG A 50 12.51 -7.84 0.18
CA ARG A 50 12.56 -8.11 -1.25
C ARG A 50 12.93 -6.85 -2.04
N VAL A 51 13.91 -6.99 -2.93
CA VAL A 51 14.27 -5.97 -3.93
C VAL A 51 13.64 -6.33 -5.26
N ILE A 52 12.76 -5.47 -5.77
CA ILE A 52 12.10 -5.65 -7.07
C ILE A 52 12.80 -4.76 -8.11
N PRO A 53 13.26 -5.32 -9.23
CA PRO A 53 13.85 -4.51 -10.29
C PRO A 53 12.78 -3.62 -10.96
N PRO A 54 13.15 -2.45 -11.53
CA PRO A 54 12.23 -1.61 -12.26
C PRO A 54 11.51 -2.38 -13.37
N GLN A 55 10.20 -2.18 -13.47
CA GLN A 55 9.40 -2.65 -14.59
C GLN A 55 9.52 -1.63 -15.72
N VAL A 56 9.92 -2.10 -16.90
CA VAL A 56 10.00 -1.33 -18.16
C VAL A 56 8.89 -1.72 -19.10
#